data_AF-A0A2V5TZ87-F1
#
_entry.id   AF-A0A2V5TZ87-F1
#
_cell.length_a   1.000
_cell.length_b   1.000
_cell.length_c   1.000
_cell.angle_alpha   90.00
_cell.angle_beta   90.00
_cell.angle_gamma   90.00
#
_symmetry.space_group_name_H-M   'P 1'
#
loop_
_entity.id
_entity.type
_entity.pdbx_description
1 polymer ?
#
loop_
_entity_poly.entity_id
_entity_poly.type
_entity_poly.pdbx_seq_one_letter_code
_entity_poly.pdbx_strand_id
1 'polypeptide(L)'
;PTAGQVLYAGQQIRVEWMTPSPIPIKWPSYCEIELWLSLDGGRTYTMPITPSMDPNTRFFYWIVPNTPTNSALLDIRFGCEPFYPESFHQQAASPFVIANSGNQ
;
A
#
# COMPACT_ATOMS: atom_id res chain seq x y z
N PRO A 1 2.99 -7.25 -1.95
CA PRO A 1 3.83 -7.77 -3.05
C PRO A 1 5.29 -7.89 -2.60
N THR A 2 6.02 -8.86 -3.11
CA THR A 2 7.46 -9.00 -2.85
C THR A 2 8.27 -8.33 -3.96
N ALA A 3 9.54 -8.03 -3.67
CA ALA A 3 10.46 -7.46 -4.65
C ALA A 3 10.54 -8.35 -5.91
N GLY A 4 10.35 -7.76 -7.08
CA GLY A 4 10.39 -8.44 -8.39
C GLY A 4 9.14 -9.25 -8.74
N GLN A 5 8.12 -9.29 -7.88
CA GLN A 5 6.88 -10.00 -8.17
C GLN A 5 6.19 -9.40 -9.40
N VAL A 6 5.69 -10.25 -10.30
CA VAL A 6 4.82 -9.85 -11.41
C VAL A 6 3.38 -10.14 -11.03
N LEU A 7 2.55 -9.11 -11.06
CA LEU A 7 1.11 -9.17 -10.81
C LEU A 7 0.35 -8.87 -12.09
N TYR A 8 -0.82 -9.47 -12.26
CA TYR A 8 -1.66 -9.26 -13.43
C TYR A 8 -2.91 -8.48 -13.07
N ALA A 9 -3.39 -7.63 -13.98
CA ALA A 9 -4.64 -6.92 -13.83
C ALA A 9 -5.80 -7.89 -13.48
N GLY A 10 -6.65 -7.50 -12.52
CA GLY A 10 -7.76 -8.31 -12.02
C GLY A 10 -7.37 -9.40 -11.01
N GLN A 11 -6.08 -9.67 -10.81
CA GLN A 11 -5.62 -10.63 -9.81
C GLN A 11 -5.97 -10.12 -8.40
N GLN A 12 -6.61 -10.96 -7.59
CA GLN A 12 -6.73 -10.69 -6.16
C GLN A 12 -5.52 -11.24 -5.42
N ILE A 13 -4.83 -10.38 -4.66
CA ILE A 13 -3.71 -10.78 -3.80
C ILE A 13 -3.91 -10.34 -2.36
N ARG A 14 -3.30 -11.06 -1.42
CA ARG A 14 -3.15 -10.61 -0.04
C ARG A 14 -1.89 -9.74 0.04
N VAL A 15 -2.08 -8.46 0.34
CA VAL A 15 -0.97 -7.56 0.68
C VAL A 15 -0.82 -7.58 2.19
N GLU A 16 0.40 -7.83 2.66
CA GLU A 16 0.71 -7.96 4.10
C GLU A 16 1.89 -7.07 4.44
N TRP A 17 1.90 -6.54 5.66
CA TRP A 17 2.98 -5.72 6.17
C TRP A 17 3.23 -5.98 7.65
N MET A 18 4.48 -5.79 8.05
CA MET A 18 4.91 -5.95 9.45
C MET A 18 5.21 -4.61 10.12
N THR A 19 5.08 -3.48 9.39
CA THR A 19 5.33 -2.15 9.93
C THR A 19 4.46 -1.91 11.16
N PRO A 20 5.05 -1.73 12.36
CA PRO A 20 4.29 -1.40 13.54
C PRO A 20 3.82 0.06 13.48
N SER A 21 2.84 0.40 14.32
CA SER A 21 2.50 1.80 14.55
C SER A 21 3.74 2.56 15.07
N PRO A 22 4.05 3.76 14.55
CA PRO A 22 5.19 4.56 15.00
C PRO A 22 5.00 5.12 16.41
N ILE A 23 3.75 5.14 16.90
CA ILE A 23 3.38 5.61 18.24
C ILE A 23 2.48 4.59 18.98
N PRO A 24 2.44 4.61 20.32
CA PRO A 24 1.41 3.89 21.06
C PRO A 24 0.00 4.40 20.70
N ILE A 25 -0.88 3.49 20.26
CA ILE A 25 -2.25 3.83 19.90
C ILE A 25 -3.10 3.89 21.18
N LYS A 26 -3.40 5.11 21.65
CA LYS A 26 -4.27 5.32 22.81
C LYS A 26 -5.76 5.36 22.44
N TRP A 27 -6.06 5.92 21.27
CA TRP A 27 -7.44 6.13 20.79
C TRP A 27 -7.56 5.68 19.32
N PRO A 28 -7.84 4.38 19.07
CA PRO A 28 -7.85 3.84 17.71
C PRO A 28 -8.81 4.54 16.75
N SER A 29 -9.92 5.12 17.25
CA SER A 29 -10.89 5.86 16.44
C SER A 29 -10.35 7.15 15.81
N TYR A 30 -9.19 7.62 16.25
CA TYR A 30 -8.52 8.80 15.72
C TYR A 30 -7.29 8.46 14.88
N CYS A 31 -6.92 7.18 14.82
CA CYS A 31 -5.79 6.73 14.03
C CYS A 31 -6.25 5.88 12.85
N GLU A 32 -5.44 5.86 11.80
CA GLU A 32 -5.72 5.09 10.60
C GLU A 32 -4.44 4.54 9.98
N ILE A 33 -4.62 3.53 9.13
CA ILE A 33 -3.58 3.04 8.24
C ILE A 33 -4.13 2.91 6.82
N GLU A 34 -3.33 3.32 5.84
CA GLU A 34 -3.68 3.26 4.42
C GLU A 34 -2.49 2.75 3.60
N LEU A 35 -2.80 2.14 2.44
CA LEU A 35 -1.78 1.83 1.44
C LEU A 35 -2.02 2.64 0.18
N TRP A 36 -0.93 3.23 -0.32
CA TRP A 36 -0.92 4.03 -1.53
C TRP A 36 -0.01 3.39 -2.58
N LEU A 37 -0.46 3.40 -3.84
CA LEU A 37 0.29 2.89 -4.98
C LEU A 37 1.01 4.03 -5.70
N SER A 38 2.29 3.80 -5.97
CA SER A 38 3.06 4.51 -6.96
C SER A 38 3.18 3.67 -8.23
N LEU A 39 3.11 4.32 -9.39
CA LEU A 39 3.32 3.71 -10.70
C LEU A 39 4.63 4.19 -11.37
N ASP A 40 5.35 5.12 -10.76
CA ASP A 40 6.46 5.87 -11.36
C ASP A 40 7.80 5.70 -10.61
N GLY A 41 7.96 4.59 -9.90
CA GLY A 41 9.16 4.29 -9.13
C GLY A 41 9.27 5.08 -7.83
N GLY A 42 8.13 5.45 -7.23
CA GLY A 42 8.08 6.12 -5.93
C GLY A 42 8.25 7.63 -5.99
N ARG A 43 8.19 8.23 -7.19
CA ARG A 43 8.23 9.70 -7.33
C ARG A 43 6.91 10.32 -6.88
N THR A 44 5.79 9.66 -7.20
CA THR A 44 4.45 10.05 -6.77
C THR A 44 3.64 8.85 -6.29
N TYR A 45 2.73 9.11 -5.35
CA TYR A 45 1.80 8.14 -4.78
C TYR A 45 0.39 8.72 -4.83
N THR A 46 -0.27 8.53 -5.97
CA THR A 46 -1.52 9.23 -6.31
C THR A 46 -2.76 8.37 -6.15
N MET A 47 -2.61 7.07 -5.88
CA MET A 47 -3.73 6.13 -5.88
C MET A 47 -3.81 5.36 -4.55
N PRO A 48 -4.79 5.65 -3.67
CA PRO A 48 -5.05 4.82 -2.51
C PRO A 48 -5.60 3.47 -2.97
N ILE A 49 -5.09 2.38 -2.42
CA ILE A 49 -5.56 1.02 -2.71
C ILE A 49 -6.39 0.42 -1.57
N THR A 50 -6.47 1.12 -0.44
CA THR A 50 -7.32 0.82 0.70
C THR A 50 -8.15 2.04 1.07
N PRO A 51 -9.31 1.87 1.75
CA PRO A 51 -9.87 2.94 2.56
C PRO A 51 -8.97 3.21 3.79
N SER A 52 -9.32 4.21 4.59
CA SER A 52 -8.89 4.32 5.99
C SER A 52 -9.26 3.04 6.75
N MET A 53 -8.26 2.34 7.26
CA MET A 53 -8.45 1.10 8.03
C MET A 53 -8.08 1.29 9.51
N ASP A 54 -8.48 0.33 10.35
CA ASP A 54 -8.01 0.24 11.73
C ASP A 54 -6.47 0.26 11.76
N PRO A 55 -5.84 1.07 12.62
CA PRO A 55 -4.38 1.22 12.66
C PRO A 55 -3.62 -0.09 12.98
N ASN A 56 -4.32 -1.11 13.49
CA ASN A 56 -3.78 -2.45 13.77
C ASN A 56 -3.96 -3.44 12.62
N THR A 57 -4.61 -3.06 11.51
CA THR A 57 -4.68 -3.90 10.32
C THR A 57 -3.28 -4.17 9.77
N ARG A 58 -3.01 -5.43 9.40
CA ARG A 58 -1.71 -5.90 8.87
C ARG A 58 -1.80 -6.59 7.51
N PHE A 59 -3.00 -6.68 6.97
CA PHE A 59 -3.20 -7.20 5.63
C PHE A 59 -4.44 -6.60 4.98
N PHE A 60 -4.47 -6.61 3.65
CA PHE A 60 -5.62 -6.23 2.84
C PHE A 60 -5.67 -7.10 1.59
N TYR A 61 -6.88 -7.50 1.18
CA TYR A 61 -7.08 -8.18 -0.10
C TYR A 61 -7.27 -7.15 -1.20
N TRP A 62 -6.29 -7.05 -2.08
CA TRP A 62 -6.24 -6.06 -3.15
C TRP A 62 -6.51 -6.71 -4.51
N ILE A 63 -7.41 -6.11 -5.29
CA ILE A 63 -7.61 -6.43 -6.70
C ILE A 63 -6.66 -5.53 -7.50
N VAL A 64 -5.71 -6.14 -8.19
CA VAL A 64 -4.68 -5.42 -8.96
C VAL A 64 -5.36 -4.65 -10.11
N PRO A 65 -5.19 -3.33 -10.19
CA PRO A 65 -5.79 -2.51 -11.23
C PRO A 65 -5.11 -2.75 -12.57
N ASN A 66 -5.82 -2.46 -13.66
CA ASN A 66 -5.26 -2.51 -15.01
C ASN A 66 -4.42 -1.25 -15.31
N THR A 67 -3.31 -1.09 -14.59
CA THR A 67 -2.36 0.04 -14.75
C THR A 67 -0.94 -0.51 -14.90
N PRO A 68 -0.55 -0.92 -16.13
CA PRO A 68 0.73 -1.58 -16.34
C PRO A 68 1.92 -0.68 -15.99
N THR A 69 2.89 -1.23 -15.26
CA THR A 69 4.14 -0.56 -14.93
C THR A 69 5.20 -1.57 -14.49
N ASN A 70 6.47 -1.28 -14.77
CA ASN A 70 7.61 -2.07 -14.31
C ASN A 70 8.22 -1.55 -13.00
N SER A 71 7.64 -0.50 -12.42
CA SER A 71 8.20 0.23 -11.29
C SER A 71 7.12 0.56 -10.24
N ALA A 72 6.21 -0.37 -9.98
CA ALA A 72 5.21 -0.19 -8.94
C ALA A 72 5.85 -0.25 -7.56
N LEU A 73 5.38 0.61 -6.66
CA LEU A 73 5.77 0.64 -5.25
C LEU A 73 4.56 0.90 -4.37
N LEU A 74 4.58 0.36 -3.15
CA LEU A 74 3.60 0.70 -2.12
C LEU A 74 4.21 1.67 -1.11
N ASP A 75 3.35 2.51 -0.56
CA ASP A 75 3.61 3.36 0.60
C ASP A 75 2.58 3.02 1.67
N ILE A 76 3.06 2.72 2.87
CA ILE A 76 2.20 2.45 4.02
C ILE A 76 2.12 3.74 4.80
N ARG A 77 0.91 4.29 4.93
CA ARG A 77 0.70 5.55 5.63
C ARG A 77 -0.02 5.33 6.94
N PHE A 78 0.43 6.04 7.97
CA PHE A 78 -0.16 6.00 9.29
C PHE A 78 -0.44 7.42 9.76
N GLY A 79 -1.67 7.68 10.21
CA GLY A 79 -2.06 8.96 10.82
C GLY A 79 -2.70 8.73 12.18
N CYS A 80 -2.58 9.69 13.10
CA CYS A 80 -3.37 9.72 14.31
C CYS A 80 -3.67 11.15 14.79
N GLU A 81 -4.78 11.71 14.32
CA GLU A 81 -5.14 13.11 14.55
C GLU A 81 -5.67 13.38 15.97
N PRO A 82 -5.43 14.56 16.56
CA PRO A 82 -4.56 15.64 16.09
C PRO A 82 -3.07 15.45 16.47
N PHE A 83 -2.72 14.31 17.06
CA PHE A 83 -1.45 14.14 17.79
C PHE A 83 -0.28 13.73 16.90
N TYR A 84 -0.57 13.13 15.76
CA TYR A 84 0.42 12.58 14.84
C TYR A 84 -0.10 12.73 13.41
N PRO A 85 0.47 13.66 12.62
CA PRO A 85 0.08 13.81 11.23
C PRO A 85 0.43 12.55 10.44
N GLU A 86 -0.18 12.37 9.27
CA GLU A 86 0.12 11.27 8.38
C GLU A 86 1.63 11.13 8.11
N SER A 87 2.19 9.95 8.37
CA SER A 87 3.56 9.59 8.03
C SER A 87 3.62 8.65 6.84
N PHE A 88 4.62 8.87 6.00
CA PHE A 88 4.87 8.10 4.78
C PHE A 88 5.95 7.05 5.02
N HIS A 89 5.68 5.79 4.67
CA HIS A 89 6.62 4.68 4.76
C HIS A 89 6.71 3.96 3.40
N GLN A 90 7.43 4.59 2.48
CA GLN A 90 7.68 4.07 1.14
C GLN A 90 8.44 2.74 1.17
N GLN A 91 7.88 1.71 0.54
CA GLN A 91 8.46 0.36 0.50
C GLN A 91 9.44 0.21 -0.67
N ALA A 92 10.41 1.12 -0.81
CA ALA A 92 11.34 1.21 -1.94
C ALA A 92 12.18 -0.07 -2.19
N ALA A 93 12.34 -0.91 -1.17
CA ALA A 93 13.02 -2.20 -1.28
C ALA A 93 12.15 -3.33 -1.86
N SER A 94 10.87 -3.08 -2.10
CA SER A 94 9.89 -4.06 -2.57
C SER A 94 9.20 -3.63 -3.89
N PRO A 95 9.94 -3.25 -4.94
CA PRO A 95 9.33 -2.90 -6.23
C PRO A 95 8.70 -4.14 -6.87
N PHE A 96 7.60 -3.95 -7.59
CA PHE A 96 6.92 -5.02 -8.32
C PHE A 96 6.42 -4.55 -9.68
N VAL A 97 6.01 -5.50 -10.52
CA VAL A 97 5.48 -5.25 -11.85
C VAL A 97 3.97 -5.45 -11.84
N ILE A 98 3.25 -4.53 -12.47
CA ILE A 98 1.85 -4.75 -12.87
C ILE A 98 1.88 -4.98 -14.38
N ALA A 99 1.55 -6.19 -14.81
CA ALA A 99 1.46 -6.57 -16.20
C ALA A 99 0.01 -6.46 -16.69
N ASN A 100 -0.15 -6.20 -17.99
CA ASN A 100 -1.43 -6.43 -18.66
C ASN A 100 -1.85 -7.88 -18.43
N SER A 101 -3.12 -8.12 -18.12
CA SER A 101 -3.71 -9.44 -18.34
C SER A 101 -3.70 -9.68 -19.85
N GLY A 102 -2.67 -10.35 -20.35
CA GLY A 102 -2.71 -10.85 -21.73
C GLY A 102 -3.93 -11.76 -21.84
N ASN A 103 -4.84 -11.47 -22.77
CA ASN A 103 -5.84 -12.45 -23.19
C ASN A 103 -5.09 -13.76 -23.47
N GLN A 104 -5.38 -14.80 -22.68
CA GLN A 104 -5.20 -16.17 -23.15
C GLN A 104 -6.34 -16.48 -24.12
#